data_AF-A0AAE9J1N5-F1
#
_entry.id   AF-A0AAE9J1N5-F1
#
_cell.length_a   1.000
_cell.length_b   1.000
_cell.length_c   1.000
_cell.angle_alpha   90.00
_cell.angle_beta   90.00
_cell.angle_gamma   90.00
#
_symmetry.space_group_name_H-M   'P 1'
#
loop_
_entity.id
_entity.type
_entity.pdbx_description
1 polymer ?
#
loop_
_entity_poly.entity_id
_entity_poly.type
_entity_poly.pdbx_seq_one_letter_code
_entity_poly.pdbx_strand_id
1 'polypeptide(L)'
;MRKLEKFLKYGKKSDRLELSIEPPREFQLADLSIPRYLEIKMLKKPDETLFVAKILGGFENVHGILDPRKIEIQLNWGFFQVICFVYEGEEKPQPCRLYPF
;
A
#
# COMPACT_ATOMS: atom_id res chain seq x y z
N MET A 1 3.41 5.22 -12.80
CA MET A 1 4.44 5.21 -11.74
C MET A 1 4.75 6.58 -11.13
N ARG A 2 4.97 7.65 -11.92
CA ARG A 2 5.29 9.01 -11.40
C ARG A 2 4.31 9.58 -10.36
N LYS A 3 3.05 9.13 -10.32
CA LYS A 3 2.03 9.61 -9.36
C LYS A 3 2.25 9.06 -7.95
N LEU A 4 2.60 7.78 -7.81
CA LEU A 4 2.88 7.16 -6.50
C LEU A 4 4.13 7.78 -5.87
N GLU A 5 5.20 7.94 -6.64
CA GLU A 5 6.44 8.58 -6.17
C GLU A 5 6.20 10.03 -5.73
N LYS A 6 5.46 10.82 -6.53
CA LYS A 6 5.09 12.19 -6.14
C LYS A 6 4.25 12.21 -4.88
N PHE A 7 3.32 11.28 -4.74
CA PHE A 7 2.51 11.15 -3.52
C PHE A 7 3.34 10.77 -2.30
N LEU A 8 4.31 9.87 -2.44
CA LEU A 8 5.21 9.54 -1.33
C LEU A 8 6.11 10.72 -0.94
N LYS A 9 6.53 11.54 -1.92
CA LYS A 9 7.41 12.70 -1.71
C LYS A 9 6.69 13.93 -1.16
N TYR A 10 5.46 14.20 -1.58
CA TYR A 10 4.73 15.45 -1.27
C TYR A 10 3.41 15.23 -0.54
N GLY A 11 2.94 13.99 -0.40
CA GLY A 11 1.66 13.70 0.24
C GLY A 11 1.74 13.91 1.75
N LYS A 12 0.68 14.49 2.31
CA LYS A 12 0.48 14.66 3.75
C LYS A 12 -0.05 13.38 4.37
N LYS A 13 -0.10 13.37 5.71
CA LYS A 13 -0.54 12.22 6.51
C LYS A 13 -2.01 11.83 6.24
N SER A 14 -2.87 12.82 6.04
CA SER A 14 -4.30 12.65 5.74
C SER A 14 -4.59 12.24 4.29
N ASP A 15 -3.60 12.28 3.41
CA ASP A 15 -3.85 12.13 1.99
C ASP A 15 -3.97 10.64 1.63
N ARG A 16 -4.88 10.36 0.69
CA ARG A 16 -5.09 9.04 0.10
C ARG A 16 -4.90 9.13 -1.41
N LEU A 17 -4.06 8.25 -1.94
CA LEU A 17 -3.87 8.10 -3.37
C LEU A 17 -4.70 6.92 -3.86
N GLU A 18 -5.42 7.14 -4.96
CA GLU A 18 -6.17 6.10 -5.65
C GLU A 18 -5.89 6.21 -7.15
N LEU A 19 -5.45 5.11 -7.76
CA LEU A 19 -5.10 5.04 -9.17
C LEU A 19 -5.77 3.83 -9.80
N SER A 20 -6.47 4.06 -10.91
CA SER A 20 -6.96 3.00 -11.79
C SER A 20 -6.04 2.87 -12.99
N ILE A 21 -5.55 1.66 -13.25
CA ILE A 21 -4.58 1.36 -14.31
C ILE A 21 -5.11 0.16 -15.09
N GLU A 22 -5.09 0.23 -16.42
CA GLU A 22 -5.38 -0.96 -17.24
C GLU A 22 -4.23 -1.98 -17.08
N PRO A 23 -4.55 -3.25 -16.75
CA PRO A 23 -3.58 -4.32 -16.68
C PRO A 23 -3.03 -4.58 -18.08
N PRO A 24 -1.70 -4.66 -18.27
CA PRO A 24 -1.17 -5.31 -19.45
C PRO A 24 -1.67 -6.77 -19.52
N ARG A 25 -1.81 -7.32 -20.74
CA ARG A 25 -2.36 -8.67 -20.98
C ARG A 25 -1.67 -9.79 -20.19
N GLU A 26 -0.40 -9.58 -19.85
CA GLU A 26 0.40 -10.44 -18.98
C GLU A 26 0.99 -9.58 -17.85
N PHE A 27 0.16 -9.23 -16.88
CA PHE A 27 0.63 -8.48 -15.72
C PHE A 27 1.16 -9.43 -14.66
N GLN A 28 2.45 -9.32 -14.32
CA GLN A 28 2.98 -9.87 -13.09
C GLN A 28 3.00 -8.78 -12.02
N LEU A 29 2.73 -9.13 -10.76
CA LEU A 29 2.89 -8.20 -9.63
C LEU A 29 4.30 -7.60 -9.55
N ALA A 30 5.30 -8.30 -10.06
CA ALA A 30 6.67 -7.82 -10.22
C ALA A 30 6.79 -6.64 -11.22
N ASP A 31 5.86 -6.51 -12.16
CA ASP A 31 5.81 -5.43 -13.16
C ASP A 31 5.22 -4.15 -12.58
N LEU A 32 4.57 -4.21 -11.41
CA LEU A 32 4.29 -3.02 -10.65
C LEU A 32 5.65 -2.44 -10.26
N SER A 33 6.10 -1.44 -11.03
CA SER A 33 7.32 -0.65 -10.83
C SER A 33 7.26 0.17 -9.54
N ILE A 34 7.03 -0.52 -8.42
CA ILE A 34 7.26 0.03 -7.11
C ILE A 34 8.76 0.32 -7.01
N PRO A 35 9.15 1.54 -6.64
CA PRO A 35 10.56 1.88 -6.60
C PRO A 35 11.35 0.95 -5.67
N ARG A 36 12.45 0.38 -6.18
CA ARG A 36 13.27 -0.61 -5.47
C ARG A 36 13.92 -0.09 -4.19
N TYR A 37 14.04 1.23 -4.05
CA TYR A 37 14.57 1.88 -2.86
C TYR A 37 13.58 1.86 -1.68
N LEU A 38 12.31 1.51 -1.91
CA LEU A 38 11.31 1.43 -0.85
C LEU A 38 11.46 0.12 -0.08
N GLU A 39 11.41 0.22 1.24
CA GLU A 39 11.37 -0.95 2.12
C GLU A 39 9.93 -1.45 2.21
N ILE A 40 9.65 -2.61 1.62
CA ILE A 40 8.28 -3.13 1.50
C ILE A 40 8.15 -4.48 2.19
N LYS A 41 7.13 -4.60 3.04
CA LYS A 41 6.70 -5.86 3.63
C LYS A 41 5.39 -6.30 3.02
N MET A 42 5.38 -7.48 2.41
CA MET A 42 4.14 -8.10 1.91
C MET A 42 3.30 -8.61 3.09
N LEU A 43 2.00 -8.31 3.10
CA LEU A 43 1.08 -8.69 4.17
C LEU A 43 0.14 -9.83 3.78
N LYS A 44 -0.21 -9.95 2.50
CA LYS A 44 -0.99 -11.08 1.97
C LYS A 44 -0.36 -11.63 0.71
N LYS A 45 -0.41 -12.96 0.57
CA LYS A 45 -0.02 -13.66 -0.66
C LYS A 45 -1.04 -13.35 -1.78
N PRO A 46 -0.59 -13.38 -3.04
CA PRO A 46 -1.41 -13.07 -4.19
C PRO A 46 -2.36 -14.23 -4.52
N ASP A 47 -3.39 -14.42 -3.69
CA ASP A 47 -4.55 -15.23 -4.09
C ASP A 47 -5.50 -14.32 -4.90
N GLU A 48 -5.22 -14.34 -6.20
CA GLU A 48 -5.99 -13.98 -7.40
C GLU A 48 -6.61 -12.59 -7.58
N THR A 49 -6.91 -11.81 -6.54
CA THR A 49 -7.59 -10.50 -6.74
C THR A 49 -7.10 -9.34 -5.88
N LEU A 50 -6.47 -9.62 -4.74
CA LEU A 50 -6.06 -8.58 -3.79
C LEU A 50 -4.63 -8.78 -3.31
N PHE A 51 -3.76 -7.84 -3.67
CA PHE A 51 -2.41 -7.74 -3.17
C PHE A 51 -2.32 -6.62 -2.12
N VAL A 52 -1.76 -6.95 -0.96
CA VAL A 52 -1.58 -5.98 0.13
C VAL A 52 -0.12 -5.97 0.56
N ALA A 53 0.48 -4.79 0.50
CA ALA A 53 1.84 -4.52 0.92
C ALA A 53 1.89 -3.31 1.85
N LYS A 54 2.98 -3.21 2.61
CA LYS A 54 3.26 -2.09 3.50
C LYS A 54 4.63 -1.53 3.17
N ILE A 55 4.68 -0.24 2.83
CA ILE A 55 5.93 0.52 2.78
C ILE A 55 6.29 0.88 4.22
N LEU A 56 7.42 0.39 4.69
CA LEU A 56 7.97 0.65 6.01
C LEU A 56 8.88 1.88 6.02
N GLY A 57 9.52 2.18 4.88
CA GLY A 57 10.49 3.25 4.77
C GLY A 57 11.10 3.35 3.37
N GLY A 58 12.27 3.98 3.30
CA GLY A 58 13.02 4.16 2.05
C GLY A 58 12.60 5.37 1.21
N PHE A 59 11.59 6.14 1.62
CA PHE A 59 11.22 7.40 0.97
C PHE A 59 11.53 8.61 1.85
N GLU A 60 12.04 9.67 1.23
CA GLU A 60 12.23 10.97 1.88
C GLU A 60 11.10 11.90 1.43
N ASN A 61 10.20 12.23 2.37
CA ASN A 61 9.12 13.17 2.14
C ASN A 61 9.58 14.59 2.52
N VAL A 62 9.21 15.59 1.69
CA VAL A 62 9.59 17.00 1.92
C VAL A 62 9.01 17.60 3.21
N HIS A 63 8.02 16.94 3.79
CA HIS A 63 7.37 17.33 5.05
C HIS A 63 7.94 16.61 6.27
N GLY A 64 9.00 15.81 6.12
CA GLY A 64 9.58 15.01 7.21
C GLY A 64 8.70 13.85 7.67
N ILE A 65 7.68 13.50 6.88
CA ILE A 65 6.75 12.39 7.17
C ILE A 65 7.41 11.07 6.76
N LEU A 66 7.61 10.20 7.75
CA LEU A 66 8.17 8.86 7.59
C LEU A 66 7.18 7.76 8.00
N ASP A 67 5.91 8.12 8.22
CA ASP A 67 4.87 7.17 8.63
C ASP A 67 4.79 6.02 7.62
N PRO A 68 4.73 4.75 8.08
CA PRO A 68 4.55 3.62 7.19
C PRO A 68 3.28 3.78 6.35
N ARG A 69 3.32 3.36 5.09
CA ARG A 69 2.16 3.41 4.19
C ARG A 69 1.66 2.04 3.82
N LYS A 70 0.36 1.89 3.69
CA LYS A 70 -0.25 0.69 3.10
C LYS A 70 -0.39 0.89 1.60
N ILE A 71 -0.10 -0.14 0.82
CA ILE A 71 -0.43 -0.24 -0.58
C ILE A 71 -1.39 -1.42 -0.74
N GLU A 72 -2.55 -1.16 -1.29
CA GLU A 72 -3.52 -2.16 -1.69
C GLU A 72 -3.66 -2.13 -3.20
N ILE A 73 -3.64 -3.30 -3.83
CA ILE A 73 -3.77 -3.43 -5.28
C ILE A 73 -4.85 -4.45 -5.51
N GLN A 74 -5.95 -4.00 -6.10
CA GLN A 74 -7.11 -4.83 -6.39
C GLN A 74 -7.22 -5.01 -7.88
N LEU A 75 -7.41 -6.24 -8.34
CA LEU A 75 -7.79 -6.54 -9.71
C LEU A 75 -9.31 -6.58 -9.80
N ASN A 76 -9.90 -5.52 -10.37
CA ASN A 76 -11.33 -5.37 -10.50
C ASN A 76 -11.68 -5.26 -11.99
N TRP A 77 -12.42 -6.24 -12.53
CA TRP A 77 -13.08 -6.13 -13.84
C TRP A 77 -12.16 -5.71 -15.00
N GLY A 78 -10.89 -6.17 -14.96
CA GLY A 78 -9.89 -5.80 -15.96
C GLY A 78 -9.21 -4.45 -15.73
N PHE A 79 -9.21 -3.92 -14.50
CA PHE A 79 -8.42 -2.76 -14.07
C PHE A 79 -7.70 -3.06 -12.75
N PHE A 80 -6.48 -2.55 -12.58
CA PHE A 80 -5.82 -2.47 -11.28
C PHE A 80 -6.18 -1.19 -10.57
N GLN A 81 -6.71 -1.33 -9.36
CA GLN A 81 -6.92 -0.24 -8.44
C GLN A 81 -5.79 -0.24 -7.41
N VAL A 82 -4.89 0.73 -7.51
CA VAL A 82 -3.80 0.94 -6.55
C VAL A 82 -4.23 2.01 -5.56
N ILE A 83 -4.33 1.63 -4.29
CA ILE A 83 -4.71 2.50 -3.19
C ILE A 83 -3.51 2.63 -2.25
N CYS A 84 -3.12 3.86 -1.91
CA CYS A 84 -2.03 4.12 -0.97
C CYS A 84 -2.42 5.17 0.07
N PHE A 85 -2.20 4.86 1.35
CA PHE A 85 -2.55 5.71 2.48
C PHE A 85 -1.63 5.41 3.66
N VAL A 86 -1.63 6.29 4.67
CA VAL A 86 -0.85 6.07 5.89
C VAL A 86 -1.40 4.85 6.64
N TYR A 87 -0.50 3.97 7.06
CA TYR A 87 -0.83 2.79 7.82
C TYR A 87 -0.91 3.16 9.30
N GLU A 88 -2.14 3.22 9.83
CA GLU A 88 -2.39 3.60 11.23
C GLU A 88 -2.23 2.44 12.24
N GLY A 89 -1.76 1.27 11.78
CA GLY A 89 -1.77 0.04 12.58
C GLY A 89 -2.92 -0.88 12.17
N GLU A 90 -2.84 -2.16 12.56
CA GLU A 90 -4.10 -2.87 12.82
C GLU A 90 -4.74 -2.14 14.01
N GLU A 91 -6.07 -2.01 14.03
CA GLU A 91 -6.79 -1.65 15.24
C GLU A 91 -6.12 -2.32 16.43
N LYS A 92 -5.84 -1.55 17.50
CA LYS A 92 -5.31 -2.08 18.77
C LYS A 92 -5.85 -3.50 18.96
N PRO A 93 -5.00 -4.51 19.25
CA PRO A 93 -5.50 -5.86 19.48
C PRO A 93 -6.69 -5.72 20.43
N GLN A 94 -7.89 -6.11 19.97
CA GLN A 94 -9.07 -6.06 20.81
C GLN A 94 -8.65 -6.73 22.12
N PRO A 95 -8.76 -6.03 23.27
CA PRO A 95 -8.29 -6.58 24.53
C PRO A 95 -8.97 -7.94 24.67
N CYS A 96 -8.17 -9.00 24.70
CA CYS A 96 -8.67 -10.36 24.82
C CYS A 96 -9.68 -10.35 25.97
N ARG A 97 -10.98 -10.52 25.66
CA ARG A 97 -11.98 -10.70 26.70
C ARG A 97 -11.69 -12.04 27.34
N LEU A 98 -10.96 -12.03 28.45
CA LEU A 98 -10.89 -13.17 29.35
C LEU A 98 -12.33 -13.41 29.81
N TYR A 99 -12.91 -14.53 29.37
CA TYR A 99 -14.21 -14.99 29.84
C TYR A 99 -14.07 -15.28 31.34
N PRO A 100 -14.92 -14.72 32.21
CA PRO A 100 -14.93 -15.14 33.61
C PRO A 100 -15.54 -16.55 33.66
N PHE A 101 -14.79 -17.47 34.29
CA PHE A 101 -15.28 -18.79 34.69
C PHE A 101 -16.16 -18.67 35.94
#